data_AF-A0AAV1KWL6-F1
#
_entry.id   AF-A0AAV1KWL6-F1
#
_cell.length_a   1.000
_cell.length_b   1.000
_cell.length_c   1.000
_cell.angle_alpha   90.00
_cell.angle_beta   90.00
_cell.angle_gamma   90.00
#
_symmetry.space_group_name_H-M   'P 1'
#
loop_
_entity.id
_entity.type
_entity.pdbx_description
1 polymer ?
#
loop_
_entity_poly.entity_id
_entity_poly.type
_entity_poly.pdbx_seq_one_letter_code
_entity_poly.pdbx_strand_id
1 'polypeptide(L)'
;MRTLLFVFVAAILCSAWAKTKRDDNKVKIAVYYESLCPDSKRFITTQLAPVWRDLRGAVKVKLVPYGKATHDKVNGKWQFTCQHGADECYGNKLQSCILKDRSLLDTDKMELVICLMSQANPDKALDTCLEQVKKLSNSDKIKRCASGEMGDNLLASYGDKTDLIQRPLSFVPTVVINEKYDQAVQDEAMNNLKAVVCRVSINKPSSC
;
A
#
# COMPACT_ATOMS: atom_id res chain seq x y z
N MET A 1 18.34 -5.33 -75.18
CA MET A 1 18.69 -4.06 -74.51
C MET A 1 17.52 -3.65 -73.61
N ARG A 2 17.83 -3.42 -72.33
CA ARG A 2 17.14 -2.55 -71.35
C ARG A 2 15.73 -2.92 -70.83
N THR A 3 15.79 -3.72 -69.77
CA THR A 3 15.16 -3.56 -68.44
C THR A 3 14.35 -2.27 -68.19
N LEU A 4 13.14 -2.42 -67.65
CA LEU A 4 12.50 -1.43 -66.79
C LEU A 4 11.74 -2.18 -65.67
N LEU A 5 12.41 -2.32 -64.53
CA LEU A 5 11.83 -2.82 -63.29
C LEU A 5 11.36 -1.60 -62.49
N PHE A 6 10.05 -1.37 -62.40
CA PHE A 6 9.51 -0.37 -61.47
C PHE A 6 9.36 -1.02 -60.09
N VAL A 7 10.30 -0.72 -59.19
CA VAL A 7 10.19 -1.07 -57.77
C VAL A 7 9.57 0.12 -57.04
N PHE A 8 8.28 0.02 -56.71
CA PHE A 8 7.62 0.93 -55.77
C PHE A 8 8.05 0.56 -54.35
N VAL A 9 8.94 1.36 -53.75
CA VAL A 9 9.29 1.26 -52.33
C VAL A 9 8.25 2.04 -51.54
N ALA A 10 7.31 1.32 -50.91
CA ALA A 10 6.43 1.90 -49.90
C ALA A 10 7.23 2.05 -48.59
N ALA A 11 7.64 3.27 -48.27
CA ALA A 11 8.24 3.61 -47.00
C ALA A 11 7.17 3.61 -45.90
N ILE A 12 7.05 2.51 -45.16
CA ILE A 12 6.25 2.44 -43.95
C ILE A 12 7.03 3.15 -42.83
N LEU A 13 6.71 4.42 -42.59
CA LEU A 13 7.16 5.16 -41.41
C LEU A 13 6.48 4.56 -40.17
N CYS A 14 7.15 3.60 -39.54
CA CYS A 14 6.75 3.08 -38.24
C CYS A 14 7.14 4.11 -37.18
N SER A 15 6.27 5.09 -36.92
CA SER A 15 6.41 5.99 -35.78
C SER A 15 6.16 5.22 -34.49
N ALA A 16 7.24 4.70 -33.91
CA ALA A 16 7.23 4.15 -32.56
C ALA A 16 6.91 5.28 -31.57
N TRP A 17 5.67 5.37 -31.12
CA TRP A 17 5.33 6.18 -29.96
C TRP A 17 5.98 5.56 -28.72
N ALA A 18 7.10 6.15 -28.30
CA ALA A 18 7.70 5.88 -27.01
C ALA A 18 6.69 6.27 -25.91
N LYS A 19 6.06 5.26 -25.28
CA LYS A 19 5.32 5.47 -24.03
C LYS A 19 6.27 6.08 -23.01
N THR A 20 6.03 7.33 -22.64
CA THR A 20 6.80 8.02 -21.61
C THR A 20 6.64 7.25 -20.29
N LYS A 21 7.71 6.62 -19.79
CA LYS A 21 7.81 6.03 -18.45
C LYS A 21 7.70 7.13 -17.39
N ARG A 22 6.50 7.67 -17.14
CA ARG A 22 6.30 8.69 -16.09
C ARG A 22 6.31 8.11 -14.67
N ASP A 23 6.07 6.82 -14.50
CA ASP A 23 5.86 6.20 -13.17
C ASP A 23 7.13 5.61 -12.53
N ASP A 24 8.25 5.56 -13.26
CA ASP A 24 9.52 4.98 -12.77
C ASP A 24 10.32 5.93 -11.86
N ASN A 25 9.97 7.23 -11.87
CA ASN A 25 10.72 8.26 -11.13
C ASN A 25 10.14 8.56 -9.73
N LYS A 26 9.06 7.89 -9.33
CA LYS A 26 8.45 8.09 -8.00
C LYS A 26 9.19 7.26 -6.95
N VAL A 27 9.36 7.85 -5.77
CA VAL A 27 9.85 7.12 -4.59
C VAL A 27 8.80 6.11 -4.17
N LYS A 28 9.14 4.82 -4.20
CA LYS A 28 8.24 3.75 -3.77
C LYS A 28 8.37 3.57 -2.26
N ILE A 29 7.26 3.65 -1.54
CA ILE A 29 7.22 3.46 -0.09
C ILE A 29 6.29 2.29 0.17
N ALA A 30 6.78 1.21 0.77
CA ALA A 30 5.93 0.16 1.30
C ALA A 30 5.97 0.17 2.83
N VAL A 31 4.80 0.10 3.46
CA VAL A 31 4.65 0.13 4.92
C VAL A 31 3.95 -1.14 5.37
N TYR A 32 4.63 -1.92 6.19
CA TYR A 32 4.15 -3.16 6.81
C TYR A 32 3.78 -2.84 8.24
N TYR A 33 2.51 -3.02 8.60
CA TYR A 33 1.96 -2.47 9.84
C TYR A 33 0.82 -3.32 10.40
N GLU A 34 0.42 -3.02 11.64
CA GLU A 34 -0.71 -3.65 12.31
C GLU A 34 -1.75 -2.59 12.68
N SER A 35 -3.03 -2.94 12.62
CA SER A 35 -4.10 -1.98 12.86
C SER A 35 -4.14 -1.47 14.30
N LEU A 36 -3.77 -2.28 15.30
CA LEU A 36 -3.84 -1.87 16.71
C LEU A 36 -2.49 -1.45 17.31
N CYS A 37 -1.38 -1.69 16.62
CA CYS A 37 -0.05 -1.26 17.06
C CYS A 37 0.04 0.29 17.17
N PRO A 38 0.35 0.85 18.36
CA PRO A 38 0.45 2.30 18.55
C PRO A 38 1.51 2.98 17.66
N ASP A 39 2.66 2.33 17.43
CA ASP A 39 3.72 2.86 16.59
C ASP A 39 3.31 2.88 15.11
N SER A 40 2.56 1.87 14.67
CA SER A 40 1.98 1.81 13.32
C SER A 40 0.99 2.96 13.09
N LYS A 41 0.09 3.19 14.06
CA LYS A 41 -0.86 4.31 14.05
C LYS A 41 -0.15 5.65 14.02
N ARG A 42 0.84 5.84 14.89
CA ARG A 42 1.64 7.06 14.94
C ARG A 42 2.34 7.32 13.61
N PHE A 43 3.07 6.35 13.07
CA PHE A 43 3.78 6.53 11.80
C PHE A 43 2.84 6.87 10.64
N ILE A 44 1.73 6.13 10.48
CA ILE A 44 0.80 6.36 9.38
C ILE A 44 0.19 7.78 9.47
N THR A 45 -0.17 8.22 10.66
CA THR A 45 -0.84 9.51 10.86
C THR A 45 0.12 10.70 10.85
N THR A 46 1.32 10.57 11.40
CA THR A 46 2.25 11.70 11.59
C THR A 46 3.38 11.78 10.57
N GLN A 47 3.77 10.66 9.95
CA GLN A 47 4.84 10.63 8.94
C GLN A 47 4.27 10.38 7.54
N LEU A 48 3.53 9.28 7.36
CA LEU A 48 3.07 8.86 6.03
C LEU A 48 2.00 9.77 5.45
N ALA A 49 0.96 10.09 6.23
CA ALA A 49 -0.16 10.91 5.76
C ALA A 49 0.28 12.29 5.20
N PRO A 50 1.07 13.10 5.92
CA PRO A 50 1.53 14.38 5.37
C PRO A 50 2.44 14.20 4.15
N VAL A 51 3.39 13.25 4.19
CA VAL A 51 4.27 12.96 3.03
C VAL A 51 3.45 12.56 1.81
N TRP A 52 2.49 11.66 1.97
CA TRP A 52 1.66 11.24 0.86
C TRP A 52 0.82 12.39 0.32
N ARG A 53 0.19 13.22 1.16
CA ARG A 53 -0.64 14.36 0.74
C ARG A 53 0.18 15.45 0.05
N ASP A 54 1.33 15.83 0.60
CA ASP A 54 2.17 16.91 0.10
C ASP A 54 2.97 16.50 -1.15
N LEU A 55 3.32 15.21 -1.25
CA LEU A 55 4.20 14.68 -2.29
C LEU A 55 3.50 13.67 -3.21
N ARG A 56 2.16 13.71 -3.36
CA ARG A 56 1.38 12.74 -4.18
C ARG A 56 1.96 12.47 -5.57
N GLY A 57 2.52 13.49 -6.21
CA GLY A 57 3.14 13.37 -7.54
C GLY A 57 4.49 12.65 -7.57
N ALA A 58 5.18 12.58 -6.43
CA ALA A 58 6.54 12.08 -6.30
C ALA A 58 6.66 10.75 -5.54
N VAL A 59 5.60 10.30 -4.86
CA VAL A 59 5.60 9.03 -4.12
C VAL A 59 4.59 8.02 -4.65
N LYS A 60 4.90 6.73 -4.50
CA LYS A 60 3.99 5.62 -4.73
C LYS A 60 3.95 4.75 -3.48
N VAL A 61 2.82 4.78 -2.77
CA VAL A 61 2.66 4.13 -1.47
C VAL A 61 1.97 2.78 -1.62
N LYS A 62 2.51 1.76 -0.95
CA LYS A 62 1.91 0.43 -0.80
C LYS A 62 1.73 0.15 0.69
N LEU A 63 0.50 -0.16 1.09
CA LEU A 63 0.15 -0.50 2.46
C LEU A 63 0.00 -2.01 2.59
N VAL A 64 0.56 -2.58 3.66
CA VAL A 64 0.54 -4.02 3.96
C VAL A 64 0.08 -4.23 5.43
N PRO A 65 -1.25 -4.27 5.67
CA PRO A 65 -1.81 -4.54 6.99
C PRO A 65 -1.70 -6.04 7.32
N TYR A 66 -0.71 -6.40 8.11
CA TYR A 66 -0.47 -7.77 8.59
C TYR A 66 0.48 -7.73 9.80
N GLY A 67 1.62 -7.06 9.62
CA GLY A 67 2.64 -6.86 10.63
C GLY A 67 3.26 -8.16 11.13
N LYS A 68 3.21 -8.40 12.44
CA LYS A 68 3.81 -9.57 13.09
C LYS A 68 2.79 -10.68 13.34
N ALA A 69 1.63 -10.62 12.68
CA ALA A 69 0.69 -11.73 12.70
C ALA A 69 1.35 -13.01 12.16
N THR A 70 0.77 -14.16 12.52
CA THR A 70 1.07 -15.45 11.89
C THR A 70 -0.19 -16.00 11.25
N HIS A 71 -0.03 -16.88 10.26
CA HIS A 71 -1.16 -17.51 9.60
C HIS A 71 -0.83 -18.94 9.16
N ASP A 72 -1.78 -19.85 9.35
CA ASP A 72 -1.67 -21.25 8.96
C ASP A 72 -3.02 -21.76 8.44
N LYS A 73 -2.99 -22.79 7.58
CA LYS A 73 -4.22 -23.50 7.17
C LYS A 73 -4.52 -24.65 8.13
N VAL A 74 -5.65 -24.57 8.81
CA VAL A 74 -6.19 -25.65 9.65
C VAL A 74 -7.51 -26.10 9.04
N ASN A 75 -7.60 -27.38 8.67
CA ASN A 75 -8.78 -27.96 8.00
C ASN A 75 -9.24 -27.15 6.76
N GLY A 76 -8.27 -26.68 5.97
CA GLY A 76 -8.52 -25.91 4.75
C GLY A 76 -8.89 -24.44 4.96
N LYS A 77 -9.01 -23.97 6.21
CA LYS A 77 -9.32 -22.56 6.54
C LYS A 77 -8.10 -21.87 7.14
N TRP A 78 -7.93 -20.58 6.83
CA TRP A 78 -6.90 -19.78 7.45
C TRP A 78 -7.24 -19.52 8.92
N GLN A 79 -6.23 -19.66 9.78
CA GLN A 79 -6.25 -19.18 11.15
C GLN A 79 -5.15 -18.14 11.31
N PHE A 80 -5.44 -17.07 12.04
CA PHE A 80 -4.52 -15.96 12.26
C PHE A 80 -4.29 -15.77 13.75
N THR A 81 -3.04 -15.49 14.11
CA THR A 81 -2.69 -14.98 15.44
C THR A 81 -2.10 -13.59 15.27
N CYS A 82 -2.68 -12.58 15.88
CA CYS A 82 -2.20 -11.19 15.86
C CYS A 82 -1.74 -10.77 17.26
N GLN A 83 -0.80 -9.84 17.36
CA GLN A 83 -0.17 -9.46 18.64
C GLN A 83 -1.17 -8.83 19.61
N HIS A 84 -2.13 -8.08 19.08
CA HIS A 84 -3.17 -7.41 19.86
C HIS A 84 -4.53 -8.14 19.77
N GLY A 85 -4.51 -9.45 19.49
CA GLY A 85 -5.68 -10.31 19.52
C GLY A 85 -6.60 -10.22 18.29
N ALA A 86 -7.82 -10.74 18.42
CA ALA A 86 -8.74 -10.92 17.30
C ALA A 86 -9.21 -9.60 16.66
N ASP A 87 -9.35 -8.54 17.46
CA ASP A 87 -9.75 -7.21 16.97
C ASP A 87 -8.70 -6.63 16.01
N GLU A 88 -7.41 -6.88 16.26
CA GLU A 88 -6.34 -6.53 15.31
C GLU A 88 -6.40 -7.36 14.03
N CYS A 89 -6.61 -8.67 14.14
CA CYS A 89 -6.77 -9.49 12.93
C CYS A 89 -7.96 -9.01 12.10
N TYR A 90 -9.09 -8.66 12.73
CA TYR A 90 -10.24 -8.10 12.03
C TYR A 90 -9.92 -6.72 11.42
N GLY A 91 -9.26 -5.82 12.16
CA GLY A 91 -8.81 -4.52 11.66
C GLY A 91 -7.85 -4.62 10.47
N ASN A 92 -6.90 -5.57 10.51
CA ASN A 92 -6.01 -5.87 9.39
C ASN A 92 -6.79 -6.39 8.17
N LYS A 93 -7.78 -7.28 8.36
CA LYS A 93 -8.67 -7.74 7.28
C LYS A 93 -9.51 -6.63 6.70
N LEU A 94 -10.06 -5.76 7.54
CA LEU A 94 -10.84 -4.59 7.14
C LEU A 94 -10.05 -3.69 6.19
N GLN A 95 -8.83 -3.33 6.57
CA GLN A 95 -7.93 -2.52 5.75
C GLN A 95 -7.46 -3.27 4.50
N SER A 96 -7.24 -4.58 4.59
CA SER A 96 -6.94 -5.43 3.44
C SER A 96 -8.05 -5.39 2.38
N CYS A 97 -9.32 -5.50 2.82
CA CYS A 97 -10.49 -5.42 1.97
C CYS A 97 -10.63 -4.05 1.31
N ILE A 98 -10.42 -2.95 2.06
CA ILE A 98 -10.40 -1.59 1.50
C ILE A 98 -9.36 -1.46 0.40
N LEU A 99 -8.13 -1.89 0.66
CA LEU A 99 -7.01 -1.77 -0.29
C LEU A 99 -7.23 -2.57 -1.59
N LYS A 100 -8.06 -3.61 -1.55
CA LYS A 100 -8.35 -4.51 -2.67
C LYS A 100 -9.68 -4.23 -3.37
N ASP A 101 -10.51 -3.38 -2.78
CA ASP A 101 -11.78 -2.99 -3.36
C ASP A 101 -11.58 -2.20 -4.66
N ARG A 102 -12.14 -2.71 -5.75
CA ARG A 102 -12.03 -2.08 -7.08
C ARG A 102 -13.01 -0.92 -7.26
N SER A 103 -14.02 -0.77 -6.40
CA SER A 103 -14.94 0.36 -6.47
C SER A 103 -14.44 1.62 -5.75
N LEU A 104 -13.32 1.52 -5.03
CA LEU A 104 -12.68 2.64 -4.36
C LEU A 104 -11.52 3.17 -5.20
N LEU A 105 -11.41 4.49 -5.30
CA LEU A 105 -10.23 5.13 -5.87
C LEU A 105 -9.05 4.95 -4.94
N ASP A 106 -7.83 4.94 -5.48
CA ASP A 106 -6.62 4.77 -4.64
C ASP A 106 -6.45 5.91 -3.62
N THR A 107 -6.95 7.11 -3.94
CA THR A 107 -7.03 8.22 -2.98
C THR A 107 -7.99 7.91 -1.83
N ASP A 108 -9.17 7.36 -2.12
CA ASP A 108 -10.17 7.01 -1.10
C ASP A 108 -9.63 5.90 -0.19
N LYS A 109 -8.97 4.89 -0.77
CA LYS A 109 -8.33 3.81 0.01
C LYS A 109 -7.29 4.35 0.99
N MET A 110 -6.45 5.28 0.54
CA MET A 110 -5.42 5.87 1.36
C MET A 110 -6.02 6.72 2.49
N GLU A 111 -6.98 7.59 2.16
CA GLU A 111 -7.65 8.42 3.17
C GLU A 111 -8.43 7.56 4.18
N LEU A 112 -9.04 6.45 3.74
CA LEU A 112 -9.69 5.48 4.63
C LEU A 112 -8.70 4.83 5.59
N VAL A 113 -7.55 4.36 5.12
CA VAL A 113 -6.52 3.81 6.01
C VAL A 113 -5.99 4.86 6.98
N ILE A 114 -5.71 6.08 6.50
CA ILE A 114 -5.26 7.18 7.36
C ILE A 114 -6.31 7.48 8.45
N CYS A 115 -7.59 7.55 8.08
CA CYS A 115 -8.68 7.74 9.04
C CYS A 115 -8.73 6.59 10.04
N LEU A 116 -8.76 5.33 9.59
CA LEU A 116 -8.86 4.17 10.48
C LEU A 116 -7.70 4.15 11.47
N MET A 117 -6.48 4.38 11.01
CA MET A 117 -5.28 4.41 11.85
C MET A 117 -5.23 5.60 12.82
N SER A 118 -6.05 6.65 12.60
CA SER A 118 -6.21 7.75 13.56
C SER A 118 -7.25 7.47 14.64
N GLN A 119 -8.05 6.41 14.53
CA GLN A 119 -9.11 6.11 15.51
C GLN A 119 -8.56 5.37 16.71
N ALA A 120 -9.22 5.50 17.87
CA ALA A 120 -8.91 4.68 19.04
C ALA A 120 -9.05 3.19 18.72
N ASN A 121 -10.15 2.82 18.06
CA ASN A 121 -10.53 1.45 17.69
C ASN A 121 -10.72 1.33 16.15
N PRO A 122 -9.65 1.12 15.37
CA PRO A 122 -9.71 1.00 13.91
C PRO A 122 -10.62 -0.13 13.40
N ASP A 123 -10.77 -1.20 14.17
CA ASP A 123 -11.65 -2.34 13.90
C ASP A 123 -13.15 -1.96 13.90
N LYS A 124 -13.52 -0.90 14.63
CA LYS A 124 -14.93 -0.48 14.82
C LYS A 124 -15.31 0.79 14.06
N ALA A 125 -14.34 1.46 13.44
CA ALA A 125 -14.52 2.82 12.92
C ALA A 125 -14.75 2.92 11.40
N LEU A 126 -15.08 1.80 10.73
CA LEU A 126 -15.27 1.79 9.28
C LEU A 126 -16.27 2.86 8.82
N ASP A 127 -17.45 2.92 9.44
CA ASP A 127 -18.55 3.75 8.97
C ASP A 127 -18.20 5.24 9.09
N THR A 128 -17.63 5.64 10.22
CA THR A 128 -17.07 6.97 10.45
C THR A 128 -16.08 7.36 9.35
N CYS A 129 -15.15 6.47 8.99
CA CYS A 129 -14.16 6.76 7.95
C CYS A 129 -14.76 6.75 6.54
N LEU A 130 -15.75 5.90 6.25
CA LEU A 130 -16.45 5.89 4.97
C LEU A 130 -17.30 7.15 4.77
N GLU A 131 -17.90 7.71 5.82
CA GLU A 131 -18.61 8.98 5.74
C GLU A 131 -17.69 10.13 5.31
N GLN A 132 -16.47 10.19 5.85
CA GLN A 132 -15.49 11.23 5.50
C GLN A 132 -15.14 11.27 4.01
N VAL A 133 -15.11 10.10 3.35
CA VAL A 133 -14.85 9.98 1.92
C VAL A 133 -16.13 9.86 1.07
N LYS A 134 -17.31 10.02 1.67
CA LYS A 134 -18.63 9.89 1.01
C LYS A 134 -18.84 8.51 0.35
N LYS A 135 -18.41 7.44 1.02
CA LYS A 135 -18.50 6.04 0.57
C LYS A 135 -19.25 5.12 1.53
N LEU A 136 -20.09 5.66 2.42
CA LEU A 136 -20.83 4.90 3.44
C LEU A 136 -21.59 3.69 2.87
N SER A 137 -22.10 3.78 1.65
CA SER A 137 -22.76 2.66 0.95
C SER A 137 -21.88 1.41 0.75
N ASN A 138 -20.56 1.50 0.93
CA ASN A 138 -19.65 0.36 0.87
C ASN A 138 -19.47 -0.38 2.21
N SER A 139 -20.05 0.14 3.31
CA SER A 139 -19.85 -0.39 4.66
C SER A 139 -20.11 -1.90 4.75
N ASP A 140 -21.33 -2.33 4.43
CA ASP A 140 -21.71 -3.74 4.56
C ASP A 140 -20.86 -4.64 3.66
N LYS A 141 -20.52 -4.17 2.46
CA LYS A 141 -19.68 -4.92 1.53
C LYS A 141 -18.28 -5.16 2.11
N ILE A 142 -17.67 -4.13 2.70
CA ILE A 142 -16.33 -4.21 3.29
C ILE A 142 -16.35 -5.05 4.58
N LYS A 143 -17.35 -4.87 5.45
CA LYS A 143 -17.53 -5.70 6.66
C LYS A 143 -17.71 -7.18 6.29
N ARG A 144 -18.55 -7.50 5.30
CA ARG A 144 -18.71 -8.88 4.79
C ARG A 144 -17.40 -9.45 4.24
N CYS A 145 -16.60 -8.65 3.54
CA CYS A 145 -15.27 -9.07 3.11
C CYS A 145 -14.38 -9.42 4.31
N ALA A 146 -14.30 -8.53 5.32
CA ALA A 146 -13.41 -8.69 6.47
C ALA A 146 -13.78 -9.88 7.37
N SER A 147 -15.08 -10.18 7.48
CA SER A 147 -15.60 -11.32 8.25
C SER A 147 -15.61 -12.64 7.47
N GLY A 148 -15.30 -12.63 6.18
CA GLY A 148 -15.41 -13.80 5.30
C GLY A 148 -14.07 -14.30 4.75
N GLU A 149 -14.14 -15.38 3.97
CA GLU A 149 -12.99 -16.05 3.37
C GLU A 149 -12.16 -15.12 2.47
N MET A 150 -12.80 -14.12 1.83
CA MET A 150 -12.07 -13.11 1.05
C MET A 150 -11.10 -12.33 1.94
N GLY A 151 -11.55 -11.83 3.09
CA GLY A 151 -10.70 -11.12 4.04
C GLY A 151 -9.57 -12.00 4.55
N ASP A 152 -9.85 -13.27 4.84
CA ASP A 152 -8.84 -14.25 5.27
C ASP A 152 -7.78 -14.46 4.18
N ASN A 153 -8.18 -14.75 2.94
CA ASN A 153 -7.25 -14.91 1.82
C ASN A 153 -6.42 -13.66 1.55
N LEU A 154 -7.02 -12.47 1.71
CA LEU A 154 -6.31 -11.21 1.54
C LEU A 154 -5.24 -11.01 2.63
N LEU A 155 -5.60 -11.26 3.89
CA LEU A 155 -4.68 -11.14 5.03
C LEU A 155 -3.52 -12.14 4.92
N ALA A 156 -3.80 -13.40 4.57
CA ALA A 156 -2.77 -14.40 4.29
C ALA A 156 -1.81 -13.92 3.19
N SER A 157 -2.32 -13.41 2.06
CA SER A 157 -1.43 -12.90 1.00
C SER A 157 -0.64 -11.65 1.40
N TYR A 158 -1.08 -10.89 2.41
CA TYR A 158 -0.27 -9.82 3.00
C TYR A 158 0.77 -10.36 3.98
N GLY A 159 0.48 -11.48 4.64
CA GLY A 159 1.46 -12.29 5.37
C GLY A 159 2.59 -12.78 4.47
N ASP A 160 2.26 -13.40 3.34
CA ASP A 160 3.25 -13.83 2.34
C ASP A 160 4.14 -12.66 1.87
N LYS A 161 3.56 -11.46 1.67
CA LYS A 161 4.33 -10.27 1.32
C LYS A 161 5.24 -9.79 2.44
N THR A 162 4.81 -9.95 3.68
CA THR A 162 5.59 -9.55 4.86
C THR A 162 6.78 -10.49 5.05
N ASP A 163 6.57 -11.79 4.85
CA ASP A 163 7.61 -12.82 4.92
C ASP A 163 8.75 -12.61 3.90
N LEU A 164 8.45 -11.99 2.75
CA LEU A 164 9.46 -11.60 1.76
C LEU A 164 10.41 -10.49 2.24
N ILE A 165 10.02 -9.73 3.27
CA ILE A 165 10.87 -8.72 3.89
C ILE A 165 11.67 -9.34 5.03
N GLN A 166 10.99 -9.98 5.97
CA GLN A 166 11.61 -10.65 7.11
C GLN A 166 10.60 -11.60 7.77
N ARG A 167 11.02 -12.83 8.08
CA ARG A 167 10.21 -13.81 8.82
C ARG A 167 10.97 -14.36 10.04
N PRO A 168 10.50 -14.12 11.28
CA PRO A 168 9.42 -13.20 11.65
C PRO A 168 9.85 -11.74 11.47
N LEU A 169 8.89 -10.86 11.20
CA LEU A 169 9.15 -9.42 11.15
C LEU A 169 9.56 -8.92 12.53
N SER A 170 10.71 -8.25 12.62
CA SER A 170 11.29 -7.84 13.91
C SER A 170 10.52 -6.67 14.56
N PHE A 171 10.05 -5.70 13.76
CA PHE A 171 9.42 -4.47 14.22
C PHE A 171 8.28 -4.03 13.31
N VAL A 172 7.28 -3.34 13.87
CA VAL A 172 6.22 -2.67 13.11
C VAL A 172 6.04 -1.23 13.60
N PRO A 173 5.83 -0.25 12.70
CA PRO A 173 5.76 -0.43 11.26
C PRO A 173 7.15 -0.63 10.65
N THR A 174 7.27 -1.51 9.66
CA THR A 174 8.46 -1.65 8.82
C THR A 174 8.27 -0.89 7.51
N VAL A 175 9.18 0.02 7.20
CA VAL A 175 9.18 0.86 6.01
C VAL A 175 10.25 0.36 5.04
N VAL A 176 9.84 0.18 3.79
CA VAL A 176 10.70 -0.24 2.69
C VAL A 176 10.69 0.86 1.63
N ILE A 177 11.87 1.38 1.29
CA ILE A 177 12.05 2.47 0.34
C ILE A 177 12.65 1.93 -0.94
N ASN A 178 12.03 2.24 -2.08
CA ASN A 178 12.46 1.78 -3.41
C ASN A 178 12.69 0.26 -3.46
N GLU A 179 11.77 -0.49 -2.87
CA GLU A 179 11.74 -1.97 -2.87
C GLU A 179 12.92 -2.63 -2.13
N LYS A 180 13.75 -1.85 -1.41
CA LYS A 180 14.86 -2.35 -0.59
C LYS A 180 14.62 -2.01 0.87
N TYR A 181 14.64 -3.03 1.73
CA TYR A 181 14.70 -2.85 3.18
C TYR A 181 16.14 -2.55 3.59
N ASP A 182 16.32 -1.55 4.44
CA ASP A 182 17.59 -1.14 5.02
C ASP A 182 17.30 -0.54 6.41
N GLN A 183 17.94 -1.06 7.46
CA GLN A 183 17.66 -0.68 8.84
C GLN A 183 17.94 0.81 9.10
N ALA A 184 19.02 1.36 8.56
CA ALA A 184 19.35 2.77 8.77
C ALA A 184 18.33 3.68 8.08
N VAL A 185 17.89 3.32 6.88
CA VAL A 185 16.83 4.06 6.16
C VAL A 185 15.49 3.96 6.89
N GLN A 186 15.16 2.79 7.44
CA GLN A 186 13.99 2.57 8.29
C GLN A 186 14.02 3.50 9.50
N ASP A 187 15.13 3.54 10.23
CA ASP A 187 15.27 4.36 11.44
C ASP A 187 15.16 5.86 11.10
N GLU A 188 15.76 6.31 10.01
CA GLU A 188 15.58 7.68 9.51
C GLU A 188 14.12 7.96 9.13
N ALA A 189 13.46 7.04 8.42
CA ALA A 189 12.09 7.20 7.96
C ALA A 189 11.09 7.28 9.12
N MET A 190 11.31 6.51 10.19
CA MET A 190 10.51 6.56 11.41
C MET A 190 10.55 7.95 12.08
N ASN A 191 11.66 8.66 11.94
CA ASN A 191 11.85 9.99 12.52
C ASN A 191 11.41 11.12 11.57
N ASN A 192 11.78 11.03 10.29
CA ASN A 192 11.52 12.04 9.28
C ASN A 192 11.42 11.41 7.87
N LEU A 193 10.26 10.83 7.57
CA LEU A 193 10.00 10.20 6.27
C LEU A 193 10.16 11.20 5.11
N LYS A 194 9.78 12.47 5.32
CA LYS A 194 9.88 13.51 4.28
C LYS A 194 11.34 13.72 3.86
N ALA A 195 12.26 13.82 4.82
CA ALA A 195 13.68 13.96 4.53
C ALA A 195 14.23 12.77 3.74
N VAL A 196 13.83 11.54 4.09
CA VAL A 196 14.21 10.33 3.33
C VAL A 196 13.70 10.40 1.90
N VAL A 197 12.42 10.73 1.69
CA VAL A 197 11.83 10.87 0.35
C VAL A 197 12.58 11.94 -0.46
N CYS A 198 12.84 13.10 0.13
CA CYS A 198 13.57 14.18 -0.53
C CYS A 198 15.01 13.81 -0.91
N ARG A 199 15.68 13.02 -0.07
CA ARG A 199 17.04 12.53 -0.30
C ARG A 199 17.11 11.54 -1.46
N VAL A 200 16.14 10.63 -1.56
CA VAL A 200 16.16 9.53 -2.55
C VAL A 200 15.39 9.82 -3.83
N SER A 201 14.66 10.94 -3.89
CA SER A 201 13.92 11.32 -5.10
C SER A 201 14.85 11.74 -6.22
N ILE A 202 14.68 11.15 -7.40
CA ILE A 202 15.41 11.52 -8.61
C ILE A 202 15.01 12.94 -9.05
N ASN A 203 13.70 13.23 -9.04
CA ASN A 203 13.16 14.55 -9.29
C ASN A 203 12.71 15.14 -7.96
N LYS A 204 13.54 16.00 -7.36
CA LYS A 204 13.24 16.60 -6.06
C LYS A 204 11.95 17.44 -6.14
N PRO A 205 10.90 17.10 -5.37
CA PRO A 205 9.74 17.96 -5.20
C PRO A 205 10.16 19.35 -4.71
N SER A 206 9.44 20.41 -5.11
CA SER A 206 9.70 21.77 -4.63
C SER A 206 9.42 22.00 -3.15
N SER A 207 8.74 21.05 -2.51
CA SER A 207 8.45 21.03 -1.07
C SER A 207 9.51 20.26 -0.27
N CYS A 208 10.51 19.71 -0.97
CA CYS A 208 11.85 19.49 -0.45
C CYS A 208 12.65 20.80 -0.57
#